data_AF-A0A1E8BB05-F1
#
_entry.id   AF-A0A1E8BB05-F1
#
_cell.length_a   1.000
_cell.length_b   1.000
_cell.length_c   1.000
_cell.angle_alpha   90.00
_cell.angle_beta   90.00
_cell.angle_gamma   90.00
#
_symmetry.space_group_name_H-M   'P 1'
#
loop_
_entity.id
_entity.type
_entity.pdbx_description
1 polymer ?
#
loop_
_entity_poly.entity_id
_entity_poly.type
_entity_poly.pdbx_seq_one_letter_code
_entity_poly.pdbx_strand_id
1 'polypeptide(L)'
;MNPILTAAKQLLYKDEVIVSTLKCSLTDYINMHKVPYPGMLFATNRRLLFLGQHKNTLIAEFEYKKILSIETKRRIFDKKIIFYYEDEYITLGYITSSNIEEFIDLLQRKMQD
;
A
#
# COMPACT_ATOMS: atom_id res chain seq x y z
N MET A 1 -6.56 -12.49 -15.77
CA MET A 1 -5.28 -11.88 -15.30
C MET A 1 -5.60 -10.49 -14.76
N ASN A 2 -5.16 -10.14 -13.56
CA ASN A 2 -5.48 -8.83 -12.96
C ASN A 2 -4.67 -7.73 -13.67
N PRO A 3 -5.28 -6.80 -14.43
CA PRO A 3 -4.56 -5.81 -15.24
C PRO A 3 -3.67 -4.89 -14.39
N ILE A 4 -4.07 -4.60 -13.14
CA ILE A 4 -3.28 -3.80 -12.19
C ILE A 4 -2.00 -4.55 -11.81
N LEU A 5 -2.07 -5.87 -11.61
CA LEU A 5 -0.88 -6.68 -11.31
C LEU A 5 0.09 -6.71 -12.50
N THR A 6 -0.43 -6.80 -13.73
CA THR A 6 0.43 -6.76 -14.94
C THR A 6 1.14 -5.42 -15.08
N ALA A 7 0.43 -4.32 -14.84
CA ALA A 7 1.02 -2.98 -14.85
C ALA A 7 2.06 -2.81 -13.73
N ALA A 8 1.76 -3.27 -12.52
CA ALA A 8 2.70 -3.21 -11.40
C ALA A 8 4.00 -3.97 -11.69
N LYS A 9 3.93 -5.15 -12.35
CA LYS A 9 5.12 -5.90 -12.75
C LYS A 9 6.05 -5.15 -13.71
N GLN A 10 5.51 -4.23 -14.52
CA GLN A 10 6.31 -3.39 -15.43
C GLN A 10 7.04 -2.25 -14.69
N LEU A 11 6.64 -1.94 -13.45
CA LEU A 11 7.22 -0.90 -12.60
C LEU A 11 8.27 -1.43 -11.62
N LEU A 12 8.50 -2.75 -11.60
CA LEU A 12 9.48 -3.38 -10.73
C LEU A 12 10.89 -3.12 -11.27
N TYR A 13 11.84 -2.84 -10.36
CA TYR A 13 13.24 -2.84 -10.71
C TYR A 13 13.74 -4.25 -11.05
N LYS A 14 14.93 -4.32 -11.65
CA LYS A 14 15.59 -5.60 -11.89
C LYS A 14 15.74 -6.37 -10.56
N ASP A 15 15.38 -7.66 -10.58
CA ASP A 15 15.39 -8.58 -9.44
C ASP A 15 14.44 -8.22 -8.28
N GLU A 16 13.59 -7.19 -8.46
CA GLU A 16 12.51 -6.88 -7.53
C GLU A 16 11.32 -7.82 -7.76
N VAL A 17 10.83 -8.40 -6.68
CA VAL A 17 9.72 -9.37 -6.72
C VAL A 17 8.60 -8.93 -5.77
N ILE A 18 7.35 -9.11 -6.21
CA ILE A 18 6.17 -8.91 -5.37
C ILE A 18 6.07 -10.08 -4.39
N VAL A 19 6.09 -9.78 -3.10
CA VAL A 19 5.98 -10.76 -2.02
C VAL A 19 4.55 -10.88 -1.48
N SER A 20 3.78 -9.79 -1.52
CA SER A 20 2.37 -9.80 -1.11
C SER A 20 1.60 -8.65 -1.75
N THR A 21 0.28 -8.77 -1.79
CA THR A 21 -0.60 -7.76 -2.38
C THR A 21 -1.80 -7.48 -1.50
N LEU A 22 -2.26 -6.23 -1.51
CA LEU A 22 -3.42 -5.76 -0.76
C LEU A 22 -4.31 -4.88 -1.65
N LYS A 23 -5.54 -5.32 -1.92
CA LYS A 23 -6.53 -4.50 -2.63
C LYS A 23 -7.17 -3.52 -1.66
N CYS A 24 -6.97 -2.23 -1.91
CA CYS A 24 -7.32 -1.14 -1.00
C CYS A 24 -7.51 0.17 -1.78
N SER A 25 -7.83 1.25 -1.06
CA SER A 25 -7.77 2.61 -1.60
C SER A 25 -6.83 3.46 -0.76
N LEU A 26 -6.11 4.36 -1.42
CA LEU A 26 -5.38 5.43 -0.77
C LEU A 26 -6.39 6.53 -0.42
N THR A 27 -6.73 6.65 0.86
CA THR A 27 -7.83 7.52 1.34
C THR A 27 -7.36 8.84 1.92
N ASP A 28 -6.09 8.91 2.33
CA ASP A 28 -5.43 10.12 2.80
C ASP A 28 -3.95 9.99 2.44
N TYR A 29 -3.51 10.79 1.47
CA TYR A 29 -2.12 10.85 0.99
C TYR A 29 -1.89 12.24 0.42
N ILE A 30 -1.14 13.06 1.17
CA ILE A 30 -0.91 14.48 0.94
C ILE A 30 -2.26 15.26 0.94
N ASN A 31 -2.27 16.46 1.51
CA ASN A 31 -3.46 17.34 1.63
C ASN A 31 -4.18 17.70 0.30
N MET A 32 -3.85 17.08 -0.84
CA MET A 32 -4.35 17.37 -2.18
C MET A 32 -5.51 16.50 -2.66
N HIS A 33 -5.77 15.32 -2.06
CA HIS A 33 -6.74 14.37 -2.62
C HIS A 33 -7.94 14.11 -1.70
N LYS A 34 -9.00 14.93 -1.86
CA LYS A 34 -10.28 14.79 -1.13
C LYS A 34 -11.09 13.52 -1.49
N VAL A 35 -10.63 12.71 -2.44
CA VAL A 35 -11.34 11.52 -2.93
C VAL A 35 -10.42 10.31 -2.83
N PRO A 36 -10.88 9.17 -2.26
CA PRO A 36 -10.12 7.93 -2.24
C PRO A 36 -9.65 7.51 -3.64
N TYR A 37 -8.38 7.12 -3.76
CA TYR A 37 -7.84 6.51 -4.97
C TYR A 37 -7.88 4.98 -4.83
N PRO A 38 -8.84 4.27 -5.46
CA PRO A 38 -8.87 2.82 -5.44
C PRO A 38 -7.68 2.23 -6.20
N GLY A 39 -7.14 1.13 -5.70
CA GLY A 39 -5.96 0.50 -6.28
C GLY A 39 -5.52 -0.80 -5.62
N MET A 40 -4.24 -1.10 -5.77
CA MET A 40 -3.56 -2.15 -5.02
C MET A 40 -2.26 -1.62 -4.44
N LEU A 41 -2.00 -2.01 -3.20
CA LEU A 41 -0.69 -1.93 -2.61
C LEU A 41 0.05 -3.25 -2.84
N PHE A 42 1.28 -3.15 -3.30
CA PHE A 42 2.20 -4.26 -3.53
C PHE A 42 3.33 -4.14 -2.53
N ALA A 43 3.49 -5.15 -1.68
CA ALA A 43 4.72 -5.32 -0.92
C ALA A 43 5.70 -6.07 -1.81
N THR A 44 6.86 -5.47 -2.07
CA THR A 44 7.96 -6.12 -2.78
C THR A 44 9.07 -6.50 -1.80
N ASN A 45 10.10 -7.20 -2.26
CA ASN A 45 11.32 -7.41 -1.47
C ASN A 45 12.11 -6.12 -1.21
N ARG A 46 11.74 -4.98 -1.84
CA ARG A 46 12.46 -3.70 -1.74
C ARG A 46 11.64 -2.57 -1.12
N ARG A 47 10.34 -2.48 -1.41
CA ARG A 47 9.49 -1.33 -1.07
C ARG A 47 8.01 -1.69 -1.09
N LEU A 48 7.19 -0.77 -0.60
CA LEU A 48 5.78 -0.71 -0.98
C LEU A 48 5.63 0.07 -2.29
N LEU A 49 4.78 -0.45 -3.17
CA LEU A 49 4.36 0.21 -4.40
C LEU A 49 2.82 0.26 -4.41
N PHE A 50 2.24 1.44 -4.46
CA PHE A 50 0.81 1.63 -4.66
C PHE A 50 0.54 1.97 -6.12
N LEU A 51 -0.42 1.25 -6.73
CA LEU A 51 -0.94 1.54 -8.05
C LEU A 51 -2.44 1.81 -7.97
N GLY A 52 -2.82 3.08 -8.06
CA GLY A 52 -4.20 3.54 -8.11
C GLY A 52 -4.71 3.57 -9.55
N GLN A 53 -5.93 3.08 -9.77
CA GLN A 53 -6.65 3.18 -11.04
C GLN A 53 -8.00 3.85 -10.81
N HIS A 54 -8.05 5.16 -11.04
CA HIS A 54 -9.29 5.91 -11.10
C HIS A 54 -9.38 6.64 -12.44
N LYS A 55 -9.42 7.98 -12.47
CA LYS A 55 -9.37 8.77 -13.71
C LYS A 55 -7.96 8.84 -14.33
N ASN A 56 -6.95 8.90 -13.47
CA ASN A 56 -5.54 8.86 -13.84
C ASN A 56 -4.86 7.75 -13.03
N THR A 57 -3.77 7.20 -13.57
CA THR A 57 -2.90 6.28 -12.83
C THR A 57 -2.17 7.06 -11.74
N LEU A 58 -2.30 6.61 -10.49
CA LEU A 58 -1.49 7.10 -9.37
C LEU A 58 -0.45 6.05 -9.02
N ILE A 59 0.82 6.45 -8.98
CA ILE A 59 1.93 5.61 -8.52
C ILE A 59 2.50 6.28 -7.29
N ALA A 60 2.55 5.55 -6.17
CA ALA A 60 3.23 5.99 -4.96
C ALA A 60 4.15 4.89 -4.46
N GLU A 61 5.32 5.28 -3.96
CA GLU A 61 6.39 4.35 -3.61
C GLU A 61 6.87 4.68 -2.20
N PHE A 62 6.99 3.65 -1.34
CA PHE A 62 7.39 3.84 0.05
C PHE A 62 8.52 2.87 0.40
N GLU A 63 9.71 3.40 0.64
CA GLU A 63 10.84 2.59 1.13
C GLU A 63 10.55 2.12 2.56
N TYR A 64 10.76 0.83 2.85
CA TYR A 64 10.45 0.27 4.17
C TYR A 64 11.18 0.99 5.31
N LYS A 65 12.47 1.31 5.13
CA LYS A 65 13.30 2.01 6.12
C LYS A 65 12.81 3.41 6.51
N LYS A 66 11.93 4.00 5.71
CA LYS A 66 11.35 5.34 5.93
C LYS A 66 9.95 5.29 6.55
N ILE A 67 9.38 4.08 6.68
CA ILE A 67 8.15 3.86 7.43
C ILE A 67 8.54 3.84 8.92
N LEU A 68 8.08 4.82 9.67
CA LEU A 68 8.42 4.99 11.08
C LEU A 68 7.47 4.25 12.00
N SER A 69 6.23 4.03 11.57
CA SER A 69 5.24 3.27 12.33
C SER A 69 4.14 2.73 11.41
N ILE A 70 3.51 1.64 11.83
CA ILE A 70 2.29 1.08 11.22
C ILE A 70 1.28 0.84 12.32
N GLU A 71 0.06 1.34 12.12
CA GLU A 71 -1.10 1.04 12.94
C GLU A 71 -2.25 0.47 12.11
N THR A 72 -3.09 -0.34 12.75
CA THR A 72 -4.37 -0.73 12.18
C THR A 72 -5.53 -0.18 12.97
N LYS A 73 -6.55 0.28 12.27
CA LYS A 73 -7.82 0.67 12.87
C LYS A 73 -8.93 -0.20 12.31
N ARG A 74 -9.54 -1.00 13.19
CA ARG A 74 -10.70 -1.84 12.87
C ARG A 74 -11.96 -1.18 13.42
N ARG A 75 -12.89 -0.84 12.53
CA ARG A 75 -14.29 -0.50 12.84
C ARG A 75 -15.19 -1.67 12.44
N ILE A 76 -16.44 -1.66 12.90
CA ILE A 76 -17.42 -2.73 12.68
C ILE A 76 -17.55 -3.09 11.19
N PHE A 77 -17.41 -2.11 10.28
CA PHE A 77 -17.54 -2.30 8.82
C PHE A 77 -16.34 -1.82 8.00
N ASP A 78 -15.25 -1.39 8.63
CA ASP A 78 -14.10 -0.81 7.92
C ASP A 78 -12.78 -1.21 8.59
N LYS A 79 -11.79 -1.56 7.78
CA LYS A 79 -10.42 -1.81 8.24
C LYS A 79 -9.52 -0.81 7.54
N LYS A 80 -8.69 -0.12 8.32
CA LYS A 80 -7.68 0.81 7.83
C LYS A 80 -6.30 0.36 8.25
N ILE A 81 -5.34 0.54 7.35
CA ILE A 81 -3.90 0.50 7.67
C ILE A 81 -3.43 1.94 7.55
N ILE A 82 -2.79 2.45 8.59
CA ILE A 82 -2.19 3.78 8.60
C ILE A 82 -0.71 3.60 8.89
N PHE A 83 0.13 4.23 8.09
CA PHE A 83 1.57 4.22 8.34
C PHE A 83 2.14 5.62 8.27
N TYR A 84 3.08 5.92 9.16
CA TYR A 84 3.77 7.21 9.17
C TYR A 84 5.04 7.07 8.34
N TYR A 85 5.14 7.84 7.27
CA TYR A 85 6.23 7.78 6.30
C TYR A 85 6.88 9.16 6.16
N GLU A 86 8.17 9.24 6.46
CA GLU A 86 8.93 10.49 6.58
C GLU A 86 8.23 11.47 7.54
N ASP A 87 7.37 12.36 7.04
CA ASP A 87 6.65 13.37 7.83
C ASP A 87 5.12 13.37 7.61
N GLU A 88 4.58 12.31 7.00
CA GLU A 88 3.16 12.23 6.64
C GLU A 88 2.50 10.91 7.05
N TYR A 89 1.22 11.01 7.42
CA TYR A 89 0.37 9.83 7.61
C TYR A 89 -0.23 9.37 6.29
N ILE A 90 0.04 8.12 5.94
CA ILE A 90 -0.54 7.48 4.76
C ILE A 90 -1.64 6.55 5.21
N THR A 91 -2.88 6.79 4.75
CA THR A 91 -4.04 5.98 5.14
C THR A 91 -4.57 5.16 3.99
N LEU A 92 -4.52 3.84 4.16
CA LEU A 92 -5.16 2.86 3.31
C LEU A 92 -6.50 2.44 3.92
N GLY A 93 -7.58 2.59 3.16
CA GLY A 93 -8.93 2.21 3.55
C GLY A 93 -9.63 1.37 2.48
N TYR A 94 -10.90 1.05 2.69
CA TYR A 94 -11.70 0.23 1.76
C TYR A 94 -10.98 -1.07 1.38
N ILE A 95 -10.36 -1.71 2.37
CA ILE A 95 -9.55 -2.90 2.14
C ILE A 95 -10.48 -4.09 1.95
N THR A 96 -10.42 -4.70 0.77
CA THR A 96 -11.25 -5.88 0.43
C THR A 96 -10.48 -7.19 0.49
N SER A 97 -9.16 -7.12 0.69
CA SER A 97 -8.29 -8.27 0.87
C SER A 97 -8.56 -8.96 2.22
N SER A 98 -8.58 -10.30 2.24
CA SER A 98 -8.75 -11.09 3.47
C SER A 98 -7.46 -11.31 4.25
N ASN A 99 -6.30 -11.07 3.64
CA ASN A 99 -4.96 -11.34 4.17
C ASN A 99 -4.32 -10.11 4.86
N ILE A 100 -5.12 -9.26 5.50
CA ILE A 100 -4.65 -7.98 6.06
C ILE A 100 -3.60 -8.21 7.15
N GLU A 101 -3.89 -9.13 8.07
CA GLU A 101 -3.05 -9.45 9.22
C GLU A 101 -1.69 -9.98 8.76
N GLU A 102 -1.67 -10.98 7.85
CA GLU A 102 -0.44 -11.49 7.24
C GLU A 102 0.36 -10.41 6.48
N PHE A 103 -0.35 -9.49 5.81
CA PHE A 103 0.27 -8.38 5.10
C PHE A 103 1.00 -7.45 6.09
N ILE A 104 0.38 -7.12 7.22
CA ILE A 104 0.97 -6.26 8.25
C ILE A 104 2.18 -6.94 8.91
N ASP A 105 2.06 -8.22 9.26
CA ASP A 105 3.17 -8.99 9.84
C ASP A 105 4.37 -9.04 8.89
N LEU A 106 4.13 -9.10 7.58
CA LEU A 106 5.16 -8.98 6.56
C LEU A 106 5.79 -7.58 6.53
N LEU A 107 4.98 -6.51 6.58
CA LEU A 107 5.50 -5.14 6.60
C LEU A 107 6.35 -4.85 7.84
N GLN A 108 5.89 -5.26 9.02
CA GLN A 108 6.63 -5.04 10.26
C GLN A 108 8.01 -5.70 10.24
N ARG A 109 8.13 -6.90 9.65
CA ARG A 109 9.43 -7.55 9.43
C ARG A 109 10.28 -6.76 8.44
N LYS A 110 9.69 -6.35 7.31
CA LYS A 110 10.38 -5.59 6.26
C LYS A 110 10.90 -4.22 6.71
N MET A 111 10.27 -3.61 7.72
CA MET A 111 10.73 -2.35 8.32
C MET A 111 11.98 -2.51 9.21
N GLN A 112 12.31 -3.74 9.60
CA GLN A 112 13.46 -4.06 10.46
C GLN A 112 14.67 -4.59 9.66
N ASP A 113 14.47 -4.90 8.37
CA ASP A 113 15.50 -5.32 7.42
C ASP A 113 16.32 -4.13 6.90
#